data_AF-A0A5N6F4B6-F1
#
_entry.id   AF-A0A5N6F4B6-F1
#
_cell.length_a   1.000
_cell.length_b   1.000
_cell.length_c   1.000
_cell.angle_alpha   90.00
_cell.angle_beta   90.00
_cell.angle_gamma   90.00
#
_symmetry.space_group_name_H-M   'P 1'
#
loop_
_entity.id
_entity.type
_entity.pdbx_description
1 polymer ?
#
loop_
_entity_poly.entity_id
_entity_poly.type
_entity_poly.pdbx_seq_one_letter_code
_entity_poly.pdbx_strand_id
1 'polypeptide(L)'
;MTAIAAQNAPSFCSFDASHSFIIRGYDPAASSTPDGGLPRYLEDPHQRTEDVKNAVSYLATLSGLVDPERVARLGICASGGYVSYAAQTDKRIKALATVSAFDVGQYHREPWGGGEVNVTALNELFAAASAQRTYEAATGDVELIFSAPMSPEEVTPDLPLIFREAYDYYPTARGMHPRAPNVYVTRSQELMATYDSFDNMRLVSPRPVLIIYGSRADTPKEEFVVPSATHFALYDHTDATVPKLVDFLRESI
;
A
#
# COMPACT_ATOMS: atom_id res chain seq x y z
N MET A 1 6.11 -9.23 23.06
CA MET A 1 5.94 -7.80 22.72
C MET A 1 4.87 -7.68 21.66
N THR A 2 4.27 -6.49 21.53
CA THR A 2 3.34 -6.20 20.43
C THR A 2 4.11 -6.09 19.12
N ALA A 3 3.59 -6.61 18.02
CA ALA A 3 4.26 -6.55 16.73
C ALA A 3 3.43 -5.80 15.67
N ILE A 4 4.13 -4.99 14.87
CA ILE A 4 3.61 -4.30 13.69
C ILE A 4 4.38 -4.82 12.50
N ALA A 5 3.69 -5.19 11.43
CA ALA A 5 4.32 -5.35 10.14
C ALA A 5 3.83 -4.26 9.19
N ALA A 6 4.77 -3.67 8.46
CA ALA A 6 4.54 -2.58 7.53
C ALA A 6 5.26 -2.89 6.20
N GLN A 7 4.60 -2.67 5.07
CA GLN A 7 5.20 -2.88 3.76
C GLN A 7 5.86 -1.58 3.30
N ASN A 8 7.13 -1.63 2.89
CA ASN A 8 7.86 -0.50 2.29
C ASN A 8 7.80 0.82 3.09
N ALA A 9 7.82 0.75 4.42
CA ALA A 9 7.62 1.90 5.31
C ALA A 9 8.84 2.18 6.22
N PRO A 10 10.02 2.51 5.66
CA PRO A 10 11.25 2.67 6.45
C PRO A 10 11.15 3.78 7.49
N SER A 11 10.48 4.90 7.17
CA SER A 11 10.25 6.03 8.08
C SER A 11 9.46 5.64 9.33
N PHE A 12 8.65 4.57 9.23
CA PHE A 12 7.83 4.05 10.31
C PHE A 12 8.45 2.84 11.03
N CYS A 13 9.66 2.41 10.66
CA CYS A 13 10.35 1.31 11.33
C CYS A 13 11.33 1.78 12.42
N SER A 14 11.59 3.10 12.52
CA SER A 14 12.63 3.67 13.40
C SER A 14 12.19 3.92 14.86
N PHE A 15 10.90 3.77 15.21
CA PHE A 15 10.37 4.04 16.56
C PHE A 15 10.24 2.81 17.48
N ASP A 16 10.77 1.67 17.03
CA ASP A 16 10.66 0.31 17.60
C ASP A 16 11.11 0.20 19.08
N ALA A 17 12.36 0.57 19.40
CA ALA A 17 12.95 0.16 20.68
C ALA A 17 12.43 0.92 21.92
N SER A 18 11.94 2.15 21.78
CA SER A 18 11.55 3.00 22.93
C SER A 18 10.11 2.80 23.40
N HIS A 19 9.29 2.03 22.68
CA HIS A 19 7.84 1.97 22.90
C HIS A 19 7.28 0.54 23.14
N SER A 20 8.14 -0.48 23.26
CA SER A 20 7.75 -1.89 23.47
C SER A 20 7.02 -2.55 22.28
N PHE A 21 7.21 -2.03 21.07
CA PHE A 21 6.66 -2.60 19.82
C PHE A 21 7.80 -3.08 18.93
N ILE A 22 7.65 -4.24 18.30
CA ILE A 22 8.55 -4.71 17.25
C ILE A 22 7.95 -4.34 15.90
N ILE A 23 8.70 -3.64 15.06
CA ILE A 23 8.24 -3.24 13.73
C ILE A 23 9.08 -3.93 12.68
N ARG A 24 8.41 -4.72 11.83
CA ARG A 24 9.08 -5.43 10.75
C ARG A 24 8.60 -4.96 9.39
N GLY A 25 9.51 -4.30 8.68
CA GLY A 25 9.43 -4.10 7.24
C GLY A 25 9.47 -5.43 6.49
N TYR A 26 8.71 -5.56 5.41
CA TYR A 26 8.86 -6.67 4.45
C TYR A 26 8.66 -6.17 3.02
N ASP A 27 9.36 -6.82 2.10
CA ASP A 27 9.19 -6.62 0.67
C ASP A 27 8.09 -7.55 0.13
N PRO A 28 7.30 -7.12 -0.88
CA PRO A 28 6.30 -7.98 -1.52
C PRO A 28 6.90 -9.22 -2.20
N ALA A 29 6.08 -10.26 -2.40
CA ALA A 29 6.52 -11.53 -2.98
C ALA A 29 7.16 -11.35 -4.36
N ALA A 30 6.58 -10.54 -5.24
CA ALA A 30 7.15 -10.27 -6.58
C ALA A 30 8.09 -9.05 -6.60
N SER A 31 8.72 -8.71 -5.48
CA SER A 31 9.63 -7.56 -5.41
C SER A 31 10.92 -7.76 -6.22
N SER A 32 11.73 -6.70 -6.27
CA SER A 32 13.04 -6.69 -6.91
C SER A 32 14.13 -7.46 -6.14
N THR A 33 13.81 -8.04 -4.98
CA THR A 33 14.79 -8.80 -4.19
C THR A 33 15.19 -10.09 -4.92
N PRO A 34 16.42 -10.61 -4.72
CA PRO A 34 16.86 -11.83 -5.39
C PRO A 34 15.94 -13.05 -5.18
N ASP A 35 15.26 -13.11 -4.03
CA ASP A 35 14.39 -14.20 -3.59
C ASP A 35 12.92 -14.02 -3.98
N GLY A 36 12.49 -12.86 -4.46
CA GLY A 36 11.09 -12.69 -4.88
C GLY A 36 10.68 -13.59 -6.07
N GLY A 37 9.38 -13.67 -6.31
CA GLY A 37 8.79 -14.41 -7.41
C GLY A 37 9.00 -13.77 -8.77
N LEU A 38 8.80 -14.59 -9.81
CA LEU A 38 8.73 -14.16 -11.21
C LEU A 38 7.27 -14.19 -11.68
N PRO A 39 6.85 -13.25 -12.55
CA PRO A 39 7.62 -12.10 -13.00
C PRO A 39 7.85 -11.07 -11.89
N ARG A 40 9.02 -10.42 -11.92
CA ARG A 40 9.35 -9.33 -11.00
C ARG A 40 8.36 -8.18 -11.21
N TYR A 41 8.08 -7.44 -10.15
CA TYR A 41 7.19 -6.28 -10.13
C TYR A 41 5.74 -6.59 -10.44
N LEU A 42 5.31 -7.84 -10.29
CA LEU A 42 3.89 -8.17 -10.38
C LEU A 42 3.13 -7.49 -9.23
N GLU A 43 2.20 -6.62 -9.59
CA GLU A 43 1.21 -6.05 -8.69
C GLU A 43 -0.07 -6.87 -8.79
N ASP A 44 -0.13 -7.96 -8.03
CA ASP A 44 -1.35 -8.74 -7.81
C ASP A 44 -1.89 -8.37 -6.41
N PRO A 45 -3.03 -7.66 -6.31
CA PRO A 45 -3.55 -7.19 -5.02
C PRO A 45 -3.95 -8.35 -4.08
N HIS A 46 -4.29 -9.52 -4.62
CA HIS A 46 -4.58 -10.70 -3.82
C HIS A 46 -3.29 -11.32 -3.28
N GLN A 47 -2.23 -11.39 -4.08
CA GLN A 47 -0.92 -11.80 -3.57
C GLN A 47 -0.39 -10.81 -2.52
N ARG A 48 -0.52 -9.50 -2.75
CA ARG A 48 -0.14 -8.46 -1.77
C ARG A 48 -0.88 -8.61 -0.45
N THR A 49 -2.15 -8.99 -0.51
CA THR A 49 -2.96 -9.35 0.65
C THR A 49 -2.41 -10.59 1.35
N GLU A 50 -2.09 -11.66 0.63
CA GLU A 50 -1.50 -12.86 1.24
C GLU A 50 -0.12 -12.58 1.84
N ASP A 51 0.67 -11.68 1.27
CA ASP A 51 1.94 -11.24 1.87
C ASP A 51 1.73 -10.58 3.24
N VAL A 52 0.65 -9.80 3.41
CA VAL A 52 0.25 -9.26 4.72
C VAL A 52 -0.02 -10.39 5.71
N LYS A 53 -0.80 -11.41 5.30
CA LYS A 53 -1.14 -12.57 6.15
C LYS A 53 0.05 -13.48 6.43
N ASN A 54 0.98 -13.59 5.48
CA ASN A 54 2.23 -14.33 5.63
C ASN A 54 3.14 -13.62 6.64
N ALA A 55 3.24 -12.29 6.58
CA ALA A 55 3.95 -11.52 7.60
C ALA A 55 3.35 -11.73 9.01
N VAL A 56 2.02 -11.75 9.14
CA VAL A 56 1.34 -12.10 10.40
C VAL A 56 1.69 -13.51 10.86
N SER A 57 1.67 -14.48 9.94
CA SER A 57 2.06 -15.87 10.23
C SER A 57 3.50 -15.96 10.72
N TYR A 58 4.43 -15.27 10.06
CA TYR A 58 5.83 -15.23 10.47
C TYR A 58 6.00 -14.63 11.86
N LEU A 59 5.38 -13.48 12.13
CA LEU A 59 5.41 -12.85 13.47
C LEU A 59 4.90 -13.80 14.55
N ALA A 60 3.85 -14.57 14.28
CA ALA A 60 3.31 -15.55 15.22
C ALA A 60 4.27 -16.72 15.52
N THR A 61 5.29 -16.96 14.70
CA THR A 61 6.32 -17.99 14.96
C THR A 61 7.48 -17.49 15.83
N LEU A 62 7.58 -16.17 16.09
CA LEU A 62 8.63 -15.56 16.91
C LEU A 62 8.35 -15.73 18.40
N SER A 63 8.21 -16.99 18.83
CA SER A 63 7.95 -17.38 20.21
C SER A 63 8.97 -16.77 21.18
N GLY A 64 8.48 -16.25 22.31
CA GLY A 64 9.30 -15.56 23.31
C GLY A 64 9.61 -14.09 22.97
N LEU A 65 9.33 -13.65 21.74
CA LEU A 65 9.54 -12.28 21.29
C LEU A 65 8.23 -11.57 20.97
N VAL A 66 7.32 -12.21 20.23
CA VAL A 66 6.01 -11.68 19.83
C VAL A 66 4.90 -12.43 20.55
N ASP A 67 3.89 -11.68 21.03
CA ASP A 67 2.64 -12.28 21.48
C ASP A 67 1.68 -12.37 20.28
N PRO A 68 1.28 -13.58 19.83
CA PRO A 68 0.40 -13.74 18.67
C PRO A 68 -0.99 -13.11 18.88
N GLU A 69 -1.40 -12.84 20.12
CA GLU A 69 -2.65 -12.13 20.43
C GLU A 69 -2.48 -10.60 20.44
N ARG A 70 -1.28 -10.09 20.12
CA ARG A 70 -0.96 -8.65 20.08
C ARG A 70 -0.26 -8.29 18.77
N VAL A 71 -0.91 -8.61 17.65
CA VAL A 71 -0.42 -8.30 16.30
C VAL A 71 -1.29 -7.22 15.64
N ALA A 72 -0.68 -6.10 15.28
CA ALA A 72 -1.29 -5.03 14.49
C ALA A 72 -0.73 -4.97 13.07
N ARG A 73 -1.47 -4.31 12.18
CA ARG A 73 -1.02 -4.00 10.83
C ARG A 73 -1.03 -2.50 10.58
N LEU A 74 0.05 -2.01 9.99
CA LEU A 74 0.17 -0.67 9.45
C LEU A 74 0.31 -0.76 7.92
N GLY A 75 -0.44 0.06 7.19
CA GLY A 75 -0.29 0.19 5.74
C GLY A 75 -0.27 1.65 5.30
N ILE A 76 0.63 1.96 4.38
CA ILE A 76 0.81 3.30 3.80
C ILE A 76 0.43 3.24 2.33
N CYS A 77 -0.34 4.21 1.82
CA CYS A 77 -0.75 4.24 0.41
C CYS A 77 -1.43 2.93 -0.02
N ALA A 78 -0.99 2.31 -1.12
CA ALA A 78 -1.55 1.06 -1.63
C ALA A 78 -1.50 -0.06 -0.57
N SER A 79 -0.45 -0.07 0.26
CA SER A 79 -0.38 -1.01 1.39
C SER A 79 -1.50 -0.80 2.40
N GLY A 80 -1.98 0.44 2.57
CA GLY A 80 -3.18 0.76 3.34
C GLY A 80 -4.42 0.00 2.84
N GLY A 81 -4.59 -0.08 1.52
CA GLY A 81 -5.62 -0.92 0.90
C GLY A 81 -5.42 -2.41 1.19
N TYR A 82 -4.22 -2.93 0.96
CA TYR A 82 -3.91 -4.35 1.15
C TYR A 82 -4.06 -4.82 2.60
N VAL A 83 -3.59 -4.04 3.59
CA VAL A 83 -3.76 -4.41 5.00
C VAL A 83 -5.23 -4.35 5.43
N SER A 84 -6.00 -3.42 4.87
CA SER A 84 -7.43 -3.29 5.15
C SER A 84 -8.16 -4.51 4.63
N TYR A 85 -7.91 -4.90 3.38
CA TYR A 85 -8.47 -6.11 2.78
C TYR A 85 -8.06 -7.38 3.53
N ALA A 86 -6.78 -7.53 3.89
CA ALA A 86 -6.31 -8.66 4.69
C ALA A 86 -7.04 -8.75 6.04
N ALA A 87 -7.21 -7.62 6.73
CA ALA A 87 -7.88 -7.55 8.03
C ALA A 87 -9.34 -8.01 7.95
N GLN A 88 -10.03 -7.88 6.83
CA GLN A 88 -11.40 -8.37 6.67
C GLN A 88 -11.52 -9.88 6.98
N THR A 89 -10.51 -10.67 6.58
CA THR A 89 -10.51 -12.14 6.72
C THR A 89 -9.56 -12.67 7.79
N ASP A 90 -8.36 -12.08 7.93
CA ASP A 90 -7.37 -12.54 8.89
C ASP A 90 -7.65 -11.97 10.30
N LYS A 91 -8.23 -12.81 11.16
CA LYS A 91 -8.62 -12.44 12.53
C LYS A 91 -7.45 -12.41 13.51
N ARG A 92 -6.24 -12.78 13.08
CA ARG A 92 -5.01 -12.63 13.86
C ARG A 92 -4.55 -11.17 13.88
N ILE A 93 -4.97 -10.36 12.90
CA ILE A 93 -4.80 -8.90 12.92
C ILE A 93 -5.78 -8.34 13.94
N LYS A 94 -5.28 -7.85 15.07
CA LYS A 94 -6.06 -7.40 16.22
C LYS A 94 -6.37 -5.90 16.17
N ALA A 95 -5.49 -5.12 15.58
CA ALA A 95 -5.70 -3.70 15.30
C ALA A 95 -5.16 -3.35 13.91
N LEU A 96 -5.82 -2.41 13.24
CA LEU A 96 -5.47 -1.93 11.90
C LEU A 96 -5.21 -0.43 11.96
N ALA A 97 -4.10 0.01 11.38
CA ALA A 97 -3.82 1.42 11.15
C ALA A 97 -3.45 1.65 9.69
N THR A 98 -3.92 2.73 9.08
CA THR A 98 -3.44 3.13 7.74
C THR A 98 -3.11 4.62 7.68
N VAL A 99 -2.14 4.96 6.82
CA VAL A 99 -1.66 6.33 6.59
C VAL A 99 -1.76 6.62 5.09
N SER A 100 -2.52 7.64 4.72
CA SER A 100 -2.80 7.98 3.32
C SER A 100 -3.25 6.76 2.52
N ALA A 101 -4.18 5.96 3.06
CA ALA A 101 -4.59 4.70 2.43
C ALA A 101 -5.10 4.94 1.01
N PHE A 102 -4.72 4.05 0.09
CA PHE A 102 -5.03 4.15 -1.32
C PHE A 102 -5.68 2.85 -1.80
N ASP A 103 -6.86 2.95 -2.39
CA ASP A 103 -7.49 1.80 -3.05
C ASP A 103 -6.99 1.71 -4.49
N VAL A 104 -6.09 0.75 -4.73
CA VAL A 104 -5.57 0.47 -6.07
C VAL A 104 -6.67 0.04 -7.04
N GLY A 105 -7.76 -0.52 -6.54
CA GLY A 105 -8.88 -0.93 -7.37
C GLY A 105 -9.70 0.23 -7.90
N GLN A 106 -10.16 1.09 -7.00
CA GLN A 106 -10.77 2.36 -7.36
C GLN A 106 -9.88 3.14 -8.34
N TYR A 107 -8.58 3.24 -8.08
CA TYR A 107 -7.66 3.97 -8.95
C TYR A 107 -7.65 3.49 -10.40
N HIS A 108 -7.75 2.17 -10.63
CA HIS A 108 -7.73 1.61 -11.99
C HIS A 108 -9.12 1.49 -12.63
N ARG A 109 -10.22 1.60 -11.86
CA ARG A 109 -11.58 1.56 -12.41
C ARG A 109 -12.17 2.94 -12.67
N GLU A 110 -11.94 3.88 -11.77
CA GLU A 110 -12.70 5.12 -11.67
C GLU A 110 -11.86 6.30 -12.14
N PRO A 111 -12.50 7.32 -12.76
CA PRO A 111 -11.79 8.55 -13.10
C PRO A 111 -11.29 9.23 -11.83
N TRP A 112 -10.11 9.87 -11.94
CA TRP A 112 -9.55 10.64 -10.84
C TRP A 112 -10.51 11.75 -10.38
N GLY A 113 -10.73 11.88 -9.08
CA GLY A 113 -11.69 12.84 -8.51
C GLY A 113 -13.14 12.39 -8.53
N GLY A 114 -13.41 11.15 -8.96
CA GLY A 114 -14.74 10.55 -9.01
C GLY A 114 -15.48 10.85 -10.31
N GLY A 115 -16.52 10.07 -10.57
CA GLY A 115 -17.32 10.15 -11.80
C GLY A 115 -17.82 8.78 -12.24
N GLU A 116 -18.47 8.75 -13.40
CA GLU A 116 -18.93 7.49 -13.98
C GLU A 116 -17.74 6.68 -14.51
N VAL A 117 -17.76 5.38 -14.22
CA VAL A 117 -16.79 4.42 -14.75
C VAL A 117 -16.94 4.34 -16.27
N ASN A 118 -15.85 4.58 -17.00
CA ASN A 118 -15.81 4.39 -18.44
C ASN A 118 -15.59 2.90 -18.77
N VAL A 119 -16.71 2.17 -18.92
CA VAL A 119 -16.70 0.73 -19.20
C VAL A 119 -16.00 0.39 -20.51
N THR A 120 -16.07 1.26 -21.52
CA THR A 120 -15.36 1.04 -22.79
C THR A 120 -13.86 1.06 -22.60
N ALA A 121 -13.33 2.12 -21.97
CA ALA A 121 -11.90 2.22 -21.68
C ALA A 121 -11.41 1.07 -20.78
N LEU A 122 -12.24 0.63 -19.83
CA LEU A 122 -11.91 -0.49 -18.96
C LEU A 122 -11.84 -1.82 -19.72
N ASN A 123 -12.75 -2.07 -20.67
CA ASN A 123 -12.68 -3.25 -21.52
C ASN A 123 -11.48 -3.23 -22.47
N GLU A 124 -11.08 -2.04 -22.97
CA GLU A 124 -9.85 -1.89 -23.76
C GLU A 124 -8.61 -2.21 -22.94
N LEU A 125 -8.54 -1.75 -21.69
CA LEU A 125 -7.49 -2.11 -20.73
C LEU A 125 -7.43 -3.62 -20.50
N PHE A 126 -8.58 -4.28 -20.32
CA PHE A 126 -8.63 -5.75 -20.15
C PHE A 126 -8.20 -6.50 -21.41
N ALA A 127 -8.59 -6.02 -22.59
CA ALA A 127 -8.16 -6.60 -23.86
C ALA A 127 -6.64 -6.46 -24.05
N ALA A 128 -6.06 -5.30 -23.72
CA ALA A 128 -4.62 -5.07 -23.75
C ALA A 128 -3.88 -5.99 -22.77
N ALA A 129 -4.35 -6.12 -21.53
CA ALA A 129 -3.76 -7.04 -20.55
C ALA A 129 -3.85 -8.51 -20.98
N SER A 130 -4.97 -8.92 -21.60
CA SER A 130 -5.15 -10.27 -22.16
C SER A 130 -4.16 -10.55 -23.29
N ALA A 131 -3.94 -9.59 -24.18
CA ALA A 131 -2.93 -9.67 -25.23
C ALA A 131 -1.52 -9.77 -24.63
N GLN A 132 -1.23 -8.95 -23.62
CA GLN A 132 0.05 -8.96 -22.91
C GLN A 132 0.36 -10.31 -22.25
N ARG A 133 -0.64 -10.96 -21.63
CA ARG A 133 -0.50 -12.32 -21.09
C ARG A 133 -0.07 -13.34 -22.14
N THR A 134 -0.66 -13.25 -23.33
CA THR A 134 -0.33 -14.15 -24.44
C THR A 134 1.07 -13.88 -24.97
N TYR A 135 1.45 -12.60 -25.09
CA TYR A 135 2.80 -12.19 -25.48
C TYR A 135 3.86 -12.70 -24.48
N GLU A 136 3.65 -12.48 -23.19
CA GLU A 136 4.53 -12.96 -22.11
C GLU A 136 4.67 -14.49 -22.14
N ALA A 137 3.57 -15.22 -22.35
CA ALA A 137 3.61 -16.68 -22.43
C ALA A 137 4.36 -17.19 -23.66
N ALA A 138 4.28 -16.47 -24.79
CA ALA A 138 4.92 -16.86 -26.05
C ALA A 138 6.42 -16.54 -26.09
N THR A 139 6.83 -15.43 -25.47
CA THR A 139 8.18 -14.87 -25.61
C THR A 139 9.02 -14.99 -24.33
N GLY A 140 8.37 -15.02 -23.16
CA GLY A 140 9.01 -14.84 -21.87
C GLY A 140 9.30 -13.38 -21.51
N ASP A 141 9.06 -12.43 -22.42
CA ASP A 141 9.32 -11.00 -22.21
C ASP A 141 8.16 -10.34 -21.48
N VAL A 142 8.48 -9.62 -20.41
CA VAL A 142 7.52 -8.94 -19.53
C VAL A 142 7.65 -7.44 -19.71
N GLU A 143 6.53 -6.79 -20.02
CA GLU A 143 6.47 -5.33 -20.12
C GLU A 143 6.26 -4.70 -18.75
N LEU A 144 7.02 -3.64 -18.47
CA LEU A 144 6.92 -2.85 -17.26
C LEU A 144 6.50 -1.42 -17.60
N ILE A 145 5.64 -0.86 -16.76
CA ILE A 145 5.21 0.54 -16.83
C ILE A 145 5.44 1.24 -15.50
N PHE A 146 5.60 2.56 -15.52
CA PHE A 146 5.75 3.37 -14.32
C PHE A 146 4.41 3.62 -13.62
N SER A 147 4.40 3.62 -12.29
CA SER A 147 3.21 3.94 -11.48
C SER A 147 2.95 5.44 -11.30
N ALA A 148 3.95 6.28 -11.56
CA ALA A 148 3.83 7.73 -11.52
C ALA A 148 4.82 8.36 -12.50
N PRO A 149 4.69 9.67 -12.82
CA PRO A 149 5.67 10.39 -13.63
C PRO A 149 7.10 10.21 -13.11
N MET A 150 8.05 9.97 -14.03
CA MET A 150 9.46 9.74 -13.70
C MET A 150 10.41 10.74 -14.35
N SER A 151 9.87 11.68 -15.14
CA SER A 151 10.61 12.76 -15.79
C SER A 151 9.93 14.11 -15.59
N PRO A 152 10.68 15.24 -15.57
CA PRO A 152 10.10 16.57 -15.44
C PRO A 152 9.07 16.90 -16.53
N GLU A 153 9.25 16.37 -17.74
CA GLU A 153 8.39 16.61 -18.89
C GLU A 153 7.00 15.98 -18.73
N GLU A 154 6.88 14.92 -17.94
CA GLU A 154 5.61 14.29 -17.58
C GLU A 154 4.85 15.09 -16.51
N VAL A 155 5.51 16.03 -15.81
CA VAL A 155 4.91 16.78 -14.70
C VAL A 155 4.26 18.06 -15.19
N THR A 156 2.96 17.99 -15.53
CA THR A 156 2.19 19.16 -15.99
C THR A 156 1.43 19.84 -14.85
N PRO A 157 1.08 21.15 -14.96
CA PRO A 157 0.34 21.87 -13.92
C PRO A 157 -1.05 21.32 -13.60
N ASP A 158 -1.69 20.65 -14.56
CA ASP A 158 -3.01 20.03 -14.46
C ASP A 158 -2.98 18.62 -13.87
N LEU A 159 -1.80 18.01 -13.70
CA LEU A 159 -1.71 16.73 -13.01
C LEU A 159 -2.22 16.86 -11.57
N PRO A 160 -2.99 15.86 -11.09
CA PRO A 160 -3.34 15.75 -9.69
C PRO A 160 -2.12 15.86 -8.79
N LEU A 161 -2.31 16.47 -7.62
CA LEU A 161 -1.20 16.79 -6.70
C LEU A 161 -0.40 15.55 -6.33
N ILE A 162 -1.07 14.40 -6.12
CA ILE A 162 -0.41 13.13 -5.81
C ILE A 162 0.64 12.74 -6.85
N PHE A 163 0.43 12.98 -8.15
CA PHE A 163 1.36 12.57 -9.19
C PHE A 163 2.57 13.51 -9.29
N ARG A 164 2.33 14.80 -9.08
CA ARG A 164 3.41 15.78 -8.99
C ARG A 164 4.30 15.51 -7.79
N GLU A 165 3.70 15.20 -6.64
CA GLU A 165 4.46 14.83 -5.44
C GLU A 165 5.12 13.45 -5.55
N ALA A 166 4.52 12.50 -6.29
CA ALA A 166 5.14 11.22 -6.57
C ALA A 166 6.43 11.39 -7.38
N TYR A 167 6.45 12.29 -8.35
CA TYR A 167 7.68 12.68 -9.04
C TYR A 167 8.70 13.35 -8.11
N ASP A 168 8.27 14.19 -7.16
CA ASP A 168 9.21 14.76 -6.19
C ASP A 168 9.78 13.71 -5.21
N TYR A 169 9.12 12.56 -5.05
CA TYR A 169 9.52 11.51 -4.11
C TYR A 169 10.34 10.38 -4.76
N TYR A 170 9.80 9.69 -5.78
CA TYR A 170 10.35 8.44 -6.29
C TYR A 170 11.65 8.57 -7.10
N PRO A 171 11.77 9.49 -8.09
CA PRO A 171 13.01 9.66 -8.84
C PRO A 171 14.05 10.55 -8.17
N THR A 172 13.73 11.22 -7.04
CA THR A 172 14.66 12.17 -6.38
C THR A 172 15.32 11.58 -5.14
N ALA A 173 16.33 12.26 -4.60
CA ALA A 173 16.99 11.87 -3.35
C ALA A 173 16.05 11.79 -2.12
N ARG A 174 14.81 12.31 -2.21
CA ARG A 174 13.82 12.25 -1.14
C ARG A 174 13.37 10.81 -0.84
N GLY A 175 13.08 10.03 -1.87
CA GLY A 175 12.51 8.68 -1.73
C GLY A 175 13.11 7.62 -2.66
N MET A 176 14.05 7.98 -3.54
CA MET A 176 14.66 7.05 -4.48
C MET A 176 15.39 5.91 -3.77
N HIS A 177 15.10 4.69 -4.21
CA HIS A 177 15.77 3.49 -3.73
C HIS A 177 15.92 2.47 -4.88
N PRO A 178 17.10 1.85 -5.08
CA PRO A 178 17.34 0.95 -6.22
C PRO A 178 16.40 -0.26 -6.30
N ARG A 179 15.85 -0.70 -5.17
CA ARG A 179 14.85 -1.79 -5.11
C ARG A 179 13.40 -1.35 -5.31
N ALA A 180 13.13 -0.04 -5.38
CA ALA A 180 11.81 0.53 -5.58
C ALA A 180 11.79 1.45 -6.82
N PRO A 181 11.98 0.89 -8.04
CA PRO A 181 12.05 1.66 -9.29
C PRO A 181 10.73 2.31 -9.74
N ASN A 182 9.67 2.25 -8.94
CA ASN A 182 8.35 2.79 -9.26
C ASN A 182 7.75 2.22 -10.57
N VAL A 183 7.98 0.92 -10.83
CA VAL A 183 7.41 0.19 -11.96
C VAL A 183 6.62 -1.04 -11.51
N TYR A 184 5.70 -1.48 -12.36
CA TYR A 184 4.99 -2.74 -12.24
C TYR A 184 4.72 -3.37 -13.61
N VAL A 185 4.40 -4.66 -13.62
CA VAL A 185 4.06 -5.41 -14.85
C VAL A 185 2.78 -4.87 -15.48
N THR A 186 2.77 -4.54 -16.78
CA THR A 186 1.62 -3.90 -17.46
C THR A 186 0.30 -4.64 -17.21
N ARG A 187 0.28 -5.98 -17.30
CA ARG A 187 -0.94 -6.78 -17.06
C ARG A 187 -1.44 -6.78 -15.61
N SER A 188 -0.75 -6.15 -14.66
CA SER A 188 -1.28 -5.97 -13.31
C SER A 188 -2.46 -5.00 -13.24
N GLN A 189 -2.63 -4.13 -14.24
CA GLN A 189 -3.73 -3.17 -14.27
C GLN A 189 -5.11 -3.86 -14.24
N GLU A 190 -5.29 -4.98 -14.94
CA GLU A 190 -6.55 -5.75 -14.87
C GLU A 190 -6.79 -6.36 -13.48
N LEU A 191 -5.74 -6.88 -12.84
CA LEU A 191 -5.82 -7.49 -11.52
C LEU A 191 -6.24 -6.44 -10.50
N MET A 192 -5.62 -5.27 -10.56
CA MET A 192 -5.95 -4.14 -9.71
C MET A 192 -7.36 -3.62 -9.97
N ALA A 193 -7.76 -3.38 -11.23
CA ALA A 193 -9.09 -2.87 -11.55
C ALA A 193 -10.25 -3.75 -11.04
N THR A 194 -10.05 -5.06 -10.95
CA THR A 194 -11.09 -5.99 -10.44
C THR A 194 -11.10 -6.13 -8.91
N TYR A 195 -10.19 -5.46 -8.22
CA TYR A 195 -10.05 -5.49 -6.76
C TYR A 195 -10.79 -4.33 -6.09
N ASP A 196 -11.17 -4.52 -4.83
CA ASP A 196 -11.69 -3.45 -3.97
C ASP A 196 -11.14 -3.65 -2.57
N SER A 197 -10.32 -2.70 -2.12
CA SER A 197 -9.62 -2.76 -0.84
C SER A 197 -10.57 -2.76 0.38
N PHE A 198 -11.77 -2.20 0.22
CA PHE A 198 -12.63 -1.79 1.34
C PHE A 198 -14.05 -2.39 1.31
N ASP A 199 -14.42 -3.16 0.28
CA ASP A 199 -15.76 -3.70 0.03
C ASP A 199 -16.44 -4.35 1.27
N ASN A 200 -15.69 -5.09 2.10
CA ASN A 200 -16.25 -5.75 3.30
C ASN A 200 -15.63 -5.27 4.62
N MET A 201 -15.28 -3.98 4.74
CA MET A 201 -14.70 -3.42 5.98
C MET A 201 -15.57 -3.60 7.23
N ARG A 202 -16.88 -3.81 7.08
CA ARG A 202 -17.77 -4.21 8.19
C ARG A 202 -17.32 -5.49 8.92
N LEU A 203 -16.56 -6.37 8.26
CA LEU A 203 -16.01 -7.60 8.83
C LEU A 203 -14.76 -7.37 9.70
N VAL A 204 -14.22 -6.14 9.69
CA VAL A 204 -13.11 -5.75 10.57
C VAL A 204 -13.61 -5.53 11.99
N SER A 205 -14.78 -4.90 12.14
CA SER A 205 -15.48 -4.71 13.42
C SER A 205 -15.62 -6.04 14.19
N PRO A 206 -15.45 -6.04 15.53
CA PRO A 206 -15.26 -4.89 16.43
C PRO A 206 -13.80 -4.48 16.65
N ARG A 207 -12.86 -4.98 15.83
CA ARG A 207 -11.43 -4.68 16.04
C ARG A 207 -11.14 -3.19 15.81
N PRO A 208 -10.24 -2.59 16.60
CA PRO A 208 -9.86 -1.19 16.43
C PRO A 208 -9.28 -0.89 15.05
N VAL A 209 -9.72 0.22 14.47
CA VAL A 209 -9.22 0.77 13.21
C VAL A 209 -8.85 2.23 13.43
N LEU A 210 -7.60 2.58 13.15
CA LEU A 210 -7.15 3.96 13.02
C LEU A 210 -6.93 4.25 11.55
N ILE A 211 -7.37 5.41 11.12
CA ILE A 211 -6.96 5.90 9.83
C ILE A 211 -6.40 7.33 9.95
N ILE A 212 -5.42 7.65 9.13
CA ILE A 212 -4.65 8.89 9.16
C ILE A 212 -4.53 9.42 7.74
N TYR A 213 -4.90 10.68 7.53
CA TYR A 213 -4.80 11.36 6.25
C TYR A 213 -4.47 12.84 6.41
N GLY A 214 -3.92 13.43 5.35
CA GLY A 214 -3.60 14.85 5.31
C GLY A 214 -4.81 15.67 4.87
N SER A 215 -5.01 16.85 5.46
CA SER A 215 -6.15 17.71 5.10
C SER A 215 -6.12 18.23 3.66
N ARG A 216 -4.98 18.11 2.96
CA ARG A 216 -4.80 18.45 1.54
C ARG A 216 -4.60 17.21 0.66
N ALA A 217 -4.83 16.01 1.19
CA ALA A 217 -4.81 14.80 0.38
C ALA A 217 -6.10 14.71 -0.44
N ASP A 218 -5.98 14.36 -1.72
CA ASP A 218 -7.11 14.16 -2.62
C ASP A 218 -7.88 12.84 -2.34
N THR A 219 -7.54 12.12 -1.26
CA THR A 219 -8.14 10.83 -0.82
C THR A 219 -9.22 11.04 0.27
N PRO A 220 -10.47 10.57 0.12
CA PRO A 220 -11.58 10.93 1.02
C PRO A 220 -11.83 9.99 2.24
N LYS A 221 -12.45 10.59 3.30
CA LYS A 221 -13.24 10.05 4.47
C LYS A 221 -12.54 9.88 5.85
N GLU A 222 -13.34 9.72 6.92
CA GLU A 222 -13.23 10.16 8.35
C GLU A 222 -12.19 9.49 9.27
N GLU A 223 -11.24 10.29 9.79
CA GLU A 223 -10.03 9.78 10.46
C GLU A 223 -9.23 10.91 11.16
N PHE A 224 -8.09 10.58 11.77
CA PHE A 224 -7.16 11.57 12.33
C PHE A 224 -6.55 12.42 11.21
N VAL A 225 -7.00 13.67 11.12
CA VAL A 225 -6.55 14.62 10.09
C VAL A 225 -5.26 15.29 10.52
N VAL A 226 -4.22 15.17 9.70
CA VAL A 226 -2.98 15.97 9.86
C VAL A 226 -3.15 17.29 9.09
N PRO A 227 -3.22 18.45 9.79
CA PRO A 227 -3.46 19.73 9.13
C PRO A 227 -2.37 20.06 8.11
N SER A 228 -2.80 20.54 6.95
CA SER A 228 -1.92 20.98 5.86
C SER A 228 -1.00 19.90 5.26
N ALA A 229 -1.10 18.64 5.69
CA ALA A 229 -0.36 17.56 5.07
C ALA A 229 -1.00 17.12 3.74
N THR A 230 -0.16 16.75 2.79
CA THR A 230 -0.51 16.12 1.51
C THR A 230 -0.26 14.61 1.59
N HIS A 231 -0.57 13.86 0.53
CA HIS A 231 -0.40 12.41 0.51
C HIS A 231 1.05 11.99 0.77
N PHE A 232 2.01 12.57 0.05
CA PHE A 232 3.43 12.24 0.21
C PHE A 232 4.09 12.92 1.40
N ALA A 233 3.55 14.02 1.93
CA ALA A 233 4.07 14.59 3.18
C ALA A 233 3.98 13.59 4.35
N LEU A 234 2.98 12.70 4.34
CA LEU A 234 2.82 11.69 5.40
C LEU A 234 3.75 10.47 5.27
N TYR A 235 4.55 10.38 4.20
CA TYR A 235 5.53 9.31 4.03
C TYR A 235 6.79 9.53 4.89
N ASP A 236 7.19 10.79 5.04
CA ASP A 236 8.47 11.18 5.63
C ASP A 236 8.36 12.28 6.71
N HIS A 237 7.22 12.96 6.86
CA HIS A 237 6.97 13.85 8.00
C HIS A 237 6.08 13.18 9.04
N THR A 238 6.72 12.46 9.97
CA THR A 238 6.04 11.55 10.90
C THR A 238 5.70 12.14 12.27
N ASP A 239 6.01 13.42 12.50
CA ASP A 239 5.93 14.05 13.83
C ASP A 239 4.53 14.04 14.45
N ALA A 240 3.48 14.08 13.62
CA ALA A 240 2.09 13.97 14.08
C ALA A 240 1.54 12.54 14.00
N THR A 241 1.98 11.76 13.00
CA THR A 241 1.41 10.45 12.70
C THR A 241 1.91 9.37 13.65
N VAL A 242 3.21 9.35 13.95
CA VAL A 242 3.83 8.32 14.81
C VAL A 242 3.34 8.40 16.24
N PRO A 243 3.28 9.58 16.91
CA PRO A 243 2.70 9.65 18.26
C PRO A 243 1.27 9.15 18.31
N LYS A 244 0.42 9.56 17.35
CA LYS A 244 -0.97 9.10 17.29
C LYS A 244 -1.07 7.58 17.08
N LEU A 245 -0.22 7.02 16.22
CA LEU A 245 -0.15 5.57 15.98
C LEU A 245 0.25 4.82 17.26
N VAL A 246 1.26 5.31 17.98
CA VAL A 246 1.71 4.72 19.26
C VAL A 246 0.59 4.73 20.29
N ASP A 247 -0.12 5.85 20.45
CA ASP A 247 -1.24 5.96 21.39
C ASP A 247 -2.37 4.98 21.04
N PHE A 248 -2.77 4.94 19.76
CA PHE A 248 -3.77 3.99 19.28
C PHE A 248 -3.39 2.53 19.55
N LEU A 249 -2.14 2.15 19.30
CA LEU A 249 -1.69 0.77 19.50
C LEU A 249 -1.67 0.39 20.98
N ARG A 250 -1.26 1.30 21.87
CA ARG A 250 -1.30 1.08 23.33
C ARG A 250 -2.71 0.86 23.86
N GLU A 251 -3.68 1.58 23.31
CA GLU A 251 -5.09 1.45 23.69
C GLU A 251 -5.73 0.19 23.11
N SER A 252 -5.25 -0.26 21.94
CA SER A 252 -5.89 -1.32 21.17
C SER A 252 -5.41 -2.72 21.52
N ILE A 253 -4.11 -2.91 21.83
CA ILE A 253 -3.49 -4.23 21.99
C ILE A 253 -2.38 -4.32 23.02
#